data_AF-A0A372IKN5-F1
#
_entry.id   AF-A0A372IKN5-F1
#
_cell.length_a   1.000
_cell.length_b   1.000
_cell.length_c   1.000
_cell.angle_alpha   90.00
_cell.angle_beta   90.00
_cell.angle_gamma   90.00
#
_symmetry.space_group_name_H-M   'P 1'
#
loop_
_entity.id
_entity.type
_entity.pdbx_description
1 polymer ?
#
loop_
_entity_poly.entity_id
_entity_poly.type
_entity_poly.pdbx_seq_one_letter_code
_entity_poly.pdbx_strand_id
1 'polypeptide(L)'
;MKRRDFSRTLLSLPLAAAAFPALGLAEAPFDTDTVTNPYGGSITDVPGIQVGHHTLTERPTGCTVILCGEGATAGVDVRGSAPGTRETDLLNPINAVDKVNAIVLSGGSAYGLDVATGVMRWLEEHKLGYPIGPLGVVPIVPSAILMDLGVGDFHIRPNADSGYQACVAANSSQVPEGNVGAGAGATVGKMFGMKFAMKSGLGTAGVKVGDTGIVVGAIVAVNAVGDVYHPDTHRILAGARSEDGKGFRNAMQQILEGYRVVRSVGANTTIGAIATNAPFTKTQMTKIAQMAHDGYARAINPVHTMFDGDTIFALSTGVAKVEADESAIGAIGAVVMSRAIARAVMQATGIPSLGLPAWRDYAQHV
;
A
#
# COMPACT_ATOMS: atom_id res chain seq x y z
N MET A 1 41.29 -32.18 2.91
CA MET A 1 41.66 -30.80 3.30
C MET A 1 40.71 -30.34 4.40
N LYS A 2 41.25 -29.91 5.55
CA LYS A 2 40.53 -29.72 6.82
C LYS A 2 40.22 -28.24 7.10
N ARG A 3 39.13 -28.05 7.84
CA ARG A 3 38.33 -26.85 8.15
C ARG A 3 38.97 -25.78 9.06
N ARG A 4 40.26 -25.46 8.93
CA ARG A 4 40.96 -24.45 9.78
C ARG A 4 41.99 -23.66 8.98
N ASP A 5 41.58 -22.60 8.28
CA ASP A 5 42.48 -21.55 7.73
C ASP A 5 41.69 -20.28 7.35
N PHE A 6 40.94 -19.67 8.28
CA PHE A 6 40.34 -18.35 8.03
C PHE A 6 40.28 -17.44 9.27
N SER A 7 41.27 -17.57 10.15
CA SER A 7 41.37 -16.68 11.31
C SER A 7 42.83 -16.43 11.63
N ARG A 8 43.46 -15.51 10.88
CA ARG A 8 44.72 -14.83 11.28
C ARG A 8 45.15 -13.77 10.25
N THR A 9 44.39 -12.69 10.15
CA THR A 9 44.96 -11.40 9.73
C THR A 9 44.13 -10.28 10.34
N LEU A 10 44.81 -9.25 10.88
CA LEU A 10 44.31 -8.01 11.52
C LEU A 10 44.38 -7.98 13.04
N LEU A 11 45.60 -8.01 13.57
CA LEU A 11 45.97 -7.42 14.86
C LEU A 11 47.37 -6.83 14.71
N SER A 12 47.45 -5.55 14.32
CA SER A 12 48.51 -4.60 14.66
C SER A 12 48.46 -3.38 13.74
N LEU A 13 47.85 -2.28 14.21
CA LEU A 13 48.16 -0.91 13.78
C LEU A 13 47.85 0.01 14.98
N PRO A 14 48.68 1.02 15.27
CA PRO A 14 48.63 1.77 16.53
C PRO A 14 47.52 2.82 16.54
N LEU A 15 46.92 3.07 17.71
CA LEU A 15 45.99 4.17 17.96
C LEU A 15 46.73 5.52 17.82
N ALA A 16 46.37 6.30 16.81
CA ALA A 16 46.60 7.75 16.79
C ALA A 16 45.26 8.44 17.05
N ALA A 17 45.16 9.18 18.16
CA ALA A 17 44.02 10.02 18.47
C ALA A 17 44.03 11.25 17.56
N ALA A 18 43.09 11.32 16.62
CA ALA A 18 42.84 12.51 15.82
C ALA A 18 41.52 13.15 16.30
N ALA A 19 41.61 14.39 16.79
CA ALA A 19 40.46 15.22 17.09
C ALA A 19 39.75 15.61 15.77
N PHE A 20 38.47 15.29 15.64
CA PHE A 20 37.64 15.74 14.53
C PHE A 20 37.08 17.14 14.84
N PRO A 21 37.26 18.15 13.97
CA PRO A 21 36.57 19.42 14.15
C PRO A 21 35.08 19.21 13.83
N ALA A 22 34.21 19.82 14.63
CA ALA A 22 32.79 19.89 14.34
C ALA A 22 32.57 20.69 13.05
N LEU A 23 32.31 20.01 11.93
CA LEU A 23 31.78 20.66 10.74
C LEU A 23 30.31 20.97 10.98
N GLY A 24 30.01 22.24 11.23
CA GLY A 24 28.67 22.77 11.10
C GLY A 24 28.21 22.60 9.65
N LEU A 25 27.20 21.76 9.44
CA LEU A 25 26.50 21.69 8.16
C LEU A 25 25.56 22.88 8.10
N ALA A 26 26.01 23.95 7.44
CA ALA A 26 25.12 24.98 6.96
C ALA A 26 24.25 24.36 5.84
N GLU A 27 22.93 24.40 6.00
CA GLU A 27 21.99 24.01 4.96
C GLU A 27 22.17 24.92 3.73
N ALA A 28 22.39 24.30 2.58
CA ALA A 28 22.43 25.01 1.30
C ALA A 28 21.03 25.55 0.97
N PRO A 29 20.92 26.75 0.35
CA PRO A 29 19.62 27.31 -0.01
C PRO A 29 18.93 26.48 -1.10
N PHE A 30 17.63 26.33 -0.92
CA PHE A 30 16.66 25.61 -1.75
C PHE A 30 16.62 26.17 -3.18
N ASP A 31 16.77 25.30 -4.18
CA ASP A 31 16.42 25.61 -5.57
C ASP A 31 14.94 25.26 -5.78
N THR A 32 14.11 26.30 -5.94
CA THR A 32 12.65 26.19 -6.15
C THR A 32 12.28 25.74 -7.56
N ASP A 33 13.22 25.65 -8.50
CA ASP A 33 12.90 25.38 -9.89
C ASP A 33 13.08 23.88 -10.24
N THR A 34 11.92 23.21 -10.39
CA THR A 34 11.71 21.89 -11.02
C THR A 34 11.89 20.62 -10.18
N VAL A 35 11.12 20.49 -9.09
CA VAL A 35 10.56 19.16 -8.76
C VAL A 35 9.50 18.84 -9.82
N THR A 36 9.92 18.38 -11.00
CA THR A 36 9.00 17.79 -11.98
C THR A 36 8.19 16.71 -11.26
N ASN A 37 6.88 16.92 -11.09
CA ASN A 37 5.98 16.02 -10.37
C ASN A 37 6.34 14.53 -10.58
N PRO A 38 7.07 13.88 -9.66
CA PRO A 38 7.53 12.50 -9.85
C PRO A 38 6.41 11.48 -9.59
N TYR A 39 5.22 11.97 -9.21
CA TYR A 39 4.10 11.20 -8.68
C TYR A 39 3.05 10.84 -9.74
N GLY A 40 3.35 10.97 -11.03
CA GLY A 40 2.38 10.70 -12.09
C GLY A 40 1.92 9.24 -12.17
N GLY A 41 0.87 9.03 -12.97
CA GLY A 41 0.36 7.73 -13.35
C GLY A 41 -0.64 7.11 -12.37
N SER A 42 -1.14 5.95 -12.75
CA SER A 42 -2.20 5.20 -12.09
C SER A 42 -2.00 3.70 -12.30
N ILE A 43 -2.56 2.88 -11.41
CA ILE A 43 -2.65 1.43 -11.64
C ILE A 43 -3.44 1.09 -12.91
N THR A 44 -4.40 1.94 -13.30
CA THR A 44 -5.18 1.80 -14.54
C THR A 44 -4.40 2.15 -15.80
N ASP A 45 -3.17 2.69 -15.69
CA ASP A 45 -2.28 2.84 -16.85
C ASP A 45 -1.80 1.47 -17.36
N VAL A 46 -1.88 0.42 -16.53
CA VAL A 46 -1.57 -0.96 -16.91
C VAL A 46 -2.74 -1.51 -17.74
N PRO A 47 -2.52 -1.83 -19.03
CA PRO A 47 -3.60 -2.33 -19.88
C PRO A 47 -4.25 -3.60 -19.32
N GLY A 48 -5.58 -3.61 -19.30
CA GLY A 48 -6.39 -4.71 -18.77
C GLY A 48 -6.82 -4.56 -17.30
N ILE A 49 -6.35 -3.50 -16.61
CA ILE A 49 -6.78 -3.16 -15.25
C ILE A 49 -7.89 -2.12 -15.28
N GLN A 50 -8.91 -2.36 -14.45
CA GLN A 50 -9.96 -1.40 -14.13
C GLN A 50 -10.08 -1.27 -12.62
N VAL A 51 -10.48 -0.10 -12.15
CA VAL A 51 -10.68 0.17 -10.71
C VAL A 51 -12.04 0.79 -10.50
N GLY A 52 -12.75 0.32 -9.50
CA GLY A 52 -14.00 0.90 -9.02
C GLY A 52 -14.03 1.02 -7.50
N HIS A 53 -14.77 2.00 -7.02
CA HIS A 53 -14.93 2.27 -5.59
C HIS A 53 -16.41 2.28 -5.23
N HIS A 54 -16.72 1.80 -4.03
CA HIS A 54 -17.97 2.13 -3.37
C HIS A 54 -17.66 2.72 -2.01
N THR A 55 -18.12 3.95 -1.77
CA THR A 55 -17.85 4.71 -0.55
C THR A 55 -19.16 4.90 0.20
N LEU A 56 -19.20 4.47 1.45
CA LEU A 56 -20.31 4.80 2.34
C LEU A 56 -19.98 6.18 2.93
N THR A 57 -20.89 7.14 2.77
CA THR A 57 -20.62 8.53 3.20
C THR A 57 -21.16 8.83 4.59
N GLU A 58 -22.11 8.03 5.06
CA GLU A 58 -22.71 8.06 6.40
C GLU A 58 -21.67 7.75 7.49
N ARG A 59 -20.69 6.90 7.15
CA ARG A 59 -19.43 6.71 7.88
C ARG A 59 -18.31 6.69 6.86
N PRO A 60 -17.21 7.47 7.00
CA PRO A 60 -16.06 7.38 6.12
C PRO A 60 -15.49 5.94 6.08
N THR A 61 -15.88 5.15 5.09
CA THR A 61 -15.45 3.78 4.82
C THR A 61 -15.85 3.39 3.40
N GLY A 62 -15.31 2.31 2.89
CA GLY A 62 -15.74 1.78 1.60
C GLY A 62 -14.88 0.61 1.16
N CYS A 63 -15.04 0.25 -0.09
CA CYS A 63 -14.21 -0.75 -0.74
C CYS A 63 -13.71 -0.27 -2.10
N THR A 64 -12.67 -0.93 -2.57
CA THR A 64 -12.03 -0.70 -3.85
C THR A 64 -11.79 -2.05 -4.51
N VAL A 65 -12.28 -2.18 -5.74
CA VAL A 65 -12.17 -3.40 -6.53
C VAL A 65 -11.27 -3.11 -7.72
N ILE A 66 -10.27 -3.96 -7.90
CA ILE A 66 -9.36 -3.95 -9.04
C ILE A 66 -9.77 -5.12 -9.93
N LEU A 67 -10.47 -4.85 -11.04
CA LEU A 67 -10.90 -5.87 -11.99
C LEU A 67 -9.78 -6.15 -13.00
N CYS A 68 -9.57 -7.43 -13.29
CA CYS A 68 -8.55 -7.92 -14.21
C CYS A 68 -9.25 -8.55 -15.42
N GLY A 69 -9.36 -7.84 -16.55
CA GLY A 69 -10.18 -8.20 -17.73
C GLY A 69 -10.39 -9.70 -17.98
N GLU A 70 -9.46 -10.36 -18.68
CA GLU A 70 -9.48 -11.83 -18.90
C GLU A 70 -8.77 -12.61 -17.77
N GLY A 71 -8.63 -11.99 -16.61
CA GLY A 71 -7.83 -12.45 -15.47
C GLY A 71 -6.35 -12.08 -15.56
N ALA A 72 -5.71 -11.96 -14.40
CA ALA A 72 -4.28 -11.63 -14.28
C ALA A 72 -3.57 -12.69 -13.43
N THR A 73 -2.35 -13.07 -13.82
CA THR A 73 -1.50 -13.91 -12.97
C THR A 73 -1.20 -13.15 -11.69
N ALA A 74 -1.39 -13.77 -10.52
CA ALA A 74 -1.30 -13.05 -9.26
C ALA A 74 -0.43 -13.72 -8.20
N GLY A 75 0.29 -12.91 -7.45
CA GLY A 75 0.97 -13.28 -6.20
C GLY A 75 0.54 -12.37 -5.06
N VAL A 76 0.90 -12.75 -3.82
CA VAL A 76 0.65 -11.95 -2.63
C VAL A 76 1.81 -12.09 -1.65
N ASP A 77 2.08 -11.02 -0.91
CA ASP A 77 2.88 -11.05 0.31
C ASP A 77 2.05 -10.46 1.45
N VAL A 78 1.93 -11.20 2.55
CA VAL A 78 1.22 -10.79 3.77
C VAL A 78 2.26 -10.70 4.86
N ARG A 79 2.61 -9.47 5.25
CA ARG A 79 3.83 -9.22 6.05
C ARG A 79 3.53 -8.65 7.43
N GLY A 80 2.41 -7.92 7.58
CA GLY A 80 1.92 -7.51 8.89
C GLY A 80 1.39 -8.69 9.72
N SER A 81 1.47 -8.61 11.04
CA SER A 81 1.09 -9.72 11.94
C SER A 81 -0.37 -9.74 12.39
N ALA A 82 -1.21 -8.82 11.91
CA ALA A 82 -2.66 -8.80 12.15
C ALA A 82 -3.46 -8.73 10.82
N PRO A 83 -3.23 -9.64 9.86
CA PRO A 83 -3.90 -9.60 8.57
C PRO A 83 -5.38 -9.97 8.70
N GLY A 84 -6.22 -9.32 7.89
CA GLY A 84 -7.53 -9.85 7.53
C GLY A 84 -7.56 -10.08 6.04
N THR A 85 -7.57 -11.34 5.62
CA THR A 85 -7.46 -11.72 4.21
C THR A 85 -8.46 -12.81 3.85
N ARG A 86 -8.75 -12.90 2.54
CA ARG A 86 -9.53 -13.97 1.93
C ARG A 86 -8.80 -14.48 0.70
N GLU A 87 -8.82 -15.81 0.52
CA GLU A 87 -8.31 -16.52 -0.67
C GLU A 87 -6.82 -16.29 -1.00
N THR A 88 -6.01 -15.90 -0.01
CA THR A 88 -4.55 -15.73 -0.19
C THR A 88 -3.83 -17.05 -0.41
N ASP A 89 -4.27 -18.14 0.21
CA ASP A 89 -3.67 -19.46 0.05
C ASP A 89 -3.67 -19.91 -1.41
N LEU A 90 -4.74 -19.58 -2.15
CA LEU A 90 -4.84 -19.92 -3.56
C LEU A 90 -3.73 -19.25 -4.38
N LEU A 91 -3.15 -18.13 -3.91
CA LEU A 91 -2.05 -17.43 -4.57
C LEU A 91 -0.66 -18.01 -4.25
N ASN A 92 -0.56 -19.06 -3.44
CA ASN A 92 0.68 -19.80 -3.28
C ASN A 92 1.11 -20.42 -4.63
N PRO A 93 2.37 -20.24 -5.08
CA PRO A 93 2.85 -20.76 -6.37
C PRO A 93 2.66 -22.25 -6.63
N ILE A 94 2.46 -23.08 -5.61
CA ILE A 94 2.22 -24.52 -5.78
C ILE A 94 0.75 -24.87 -6.08
N ASN A 95 -0.17 -23.92 -5.93
CA ASN A 95 -1.60 -24.15 -6.07
C ASN A 95 -2.10 -23.89 -7.50
N ALA A 96 -3.12 -24.66 -7.91
CA ALA A 96 -3.50 -24.85 -9.31
C ALA A 96 -4.08 -23.63 -10.06
N VAL A 97 -4.56 -22.61 -9.36
CA VAL A 97 -5.14 -21.42 -10.01
C VAL A 97 -4.05 -20.38 -10.22
N ASP A 98 -3.79 -20.05 -11.48
CA ASP A 98 -2.78 -19.05 -11.84
C ASP A 98 -3.33 -17.62 -11.87
N LYS A 99 -4.59 -17.47 -12.31
CA LYS A 99 -5.21 -16.17 -12.59
C LYS A 99 -6.30 -15.82 -11.59
N VAL A 100 -6.31 -14.55 -11.18
CA VAL A 100 -7.41 -13.94 -10.42
C VAL A 100 -8.27 -13.09 -11.35
N ASN A 101 -9.53 -12.88 -10.99
CA ASN A 101 -10.44 -12.03 -11.75
C ASN A 101 -10.54 -10.62 -11.15
N ALA A 102 -10.37 -10.52 -9.83
CA ALA A 102 -10.36 -9.25 -9.14
C ALA A 102 -9.54 -9.31 -7.85
N ILE A 103 -9.08 -8.15 -7.38
CA ILE A 103 -8.57 -7.94 -6.03
C ILE A 103 -9.48 -6.97 -5.29
N VAL A 104 -9.78 -7.26 -4.03
CA VAL A 104 -10.57 -6.38 -3.15
C VAL A 104 -9.68 -5.80 -2.06
N LEU A 105 -9.72 -4.47 -1.95
CA LEU A 105 -9.23 -3.72 -0.80
C LEU A 105 -10.45 -3.12 -0.09
N SER A 106 -10.59 -3.32 1.22
CA SER A 106 -11.80 -2.84 1.92
C SER A 106 -11.52 -2.32 3.33
N GLY A 107 -12.30 -1.34 3.75
CA GLY A 107 -12.44 -0.96 5.16
C GLY A 107 -13.29 -1.95 5.94
N GLY A 108 -13.71 -1.58 7.15
CA GLY A 108 -14.63 -2.38 7.96
C GLY A 108 -13.99 -3.54 8.73
N SER A 109 -12.66 -3.65 8.75
CA SER A 109 -11.94 -4.78 9.35
C SER A 109 -12.43 -6.12 8.79
N ALA A 110 -12.37 -7.21 9.57
CA ALA A 110 -12.78 -8.54 9.13
C ALA A 110 -14.20 -8.62 8.55
N TYR A 111 -15.13 -7.74 8.95
CA TYR A 111 -16.47 -7.66 8.34
C TYR A 111 -16.42 -7.28 6.86
N GLY A 112 -15.45 -6.45 6.48
CA GLY A 112 -15.24 -6.02 5.10
C GLY A 112 -14.82 -7.14 4.14
N LEU A 113 -14.48 -8.32 4.65
CA LEU A 113 -14.23 -9.50 3.81
C LEU A 113 -15.50 -9.97 3.08
N ASP A 114 -16.69 -9.59 3.55
CA ASP A 114 -17.97 -9.87 2.87
C ASP A 114 -18.11 -9.14 1.53
N VAL A 115 -17.35 -8.06 1.30
CA VAL A 115 -17.32 -7.34 0.01
C VAL A 115 -17.03 -8.29 -1.16
N ALA A 116 -16.13 -9.26 -0.96
CA ALA A 116 -15.79 -10.25 -1.97
C ALA A 116 -17.01 -11.05 -2.47
N THR A 117 -18.03 -11.27 -1.61
CA THR A 117 -19.26 -11.98 -1.96
C THR A 117 -20.00 -11.30 -3.12
N GLY A 118 -20.14 -9.98 -3.08
CA GLY A 118 -20.81 -9.26 -4.17
C GLY A 118 -19.95 -9.10 -5.42
N VAL A 119 -18.63 -9.04 -5.25
CA VAL A 119 -17.69 -9.06 -6.39
C VAL A 119 -17.78 -10.40 -7.13
N MET A 120 -17.82 -11.52 -6.41
CA MET A 120 -18.05 -12.84 -7.00
C MET A 120 -19.38 -12.89 -7.75
N ARG A 121 -20.47 -12.39 -7.16
CA ARG A 121 -21.78 -12.34 -7.83
C ARG A 121 -21.71 -11.56 -9.14
N TRP A 122 -21.12 -10.36 -9.12
CA TRP A 122 -20.96 -9.56 -10.34
C TRP A 122 -20.14 -10.30 -11.40
N LEU A 123 -19.00 -10.90 -11.02
CA LEU A 123 -18.14 -11.63 -11.95
C LEU A 123 -18.82 -12.87 -12.54
N GLU A 124 -19.59 -13.62 -11.75
CA GLU A 124 -20.36 -14.77 -12.21
C GLU A 124 -21.42 -14.38 -13.25
N GLU A 125 -22.18 -13.30 -12.99
CA GLU A 125 -23.17 -12.76 -13.94
C GLU A 125 -22.55 -12.37 -15.28
N HIS A 126 -21.28 -11.94 -15.26
CA HIS A 126 -20.49 -11.57 -16.43
C HIS A 126 -19.66 -12.74 -16.99
N LYS A 127 -19.79 -13.94 -16.44
CA LYS A 127 -19.09 -15.17 -16.85
C LYS A 127 -17.56 -15.04 -16.77
N LEU A 128 -17.07 -14.30 -15.78
CA LEU A 128 -15.64 -14.11 -15.51
C LEU A 128 -15.21 -14.95 -14.30
N GLY A 129 -14.43 -16.00 -14.53
CA GLY A 129 -13.96 -16.87 -13.46
C GLY A 129 -13.25 -18.11 -13.98
N TYR A 130 -12.82 -18.97 -13.06
CA TYR A 130 -12.28 -20.28 -13.40
C TYR A 130 -13.40 -21.15 -14.01
N PRO A 131 -13.26 -21.67 -15.24
CA PRO A 131 -14.33 -22.38 -15.93
C PRO A 131 -14.56 -23.78 -15.32
N ILE A 132 -15.83 -24.10 -15.02
CA ILE A 132 -16.28 -25.42 -14.55
C ILE A 132 -17.01 -26.12 -15.70
N GLY A 133 -16.26 -26.43 -16.75
CA GLY A 133 -16.81 -27.03 -17.98
C GLY A 133 -18.01 -26.24 -18.51
N PRO A 134 -19.14 -26.89 -18.85
CA PRO A 134 -20.33 -26.19 -19.35
C PRO A 134 -21.20 -25.58 -18.23
N LEU A 135 -20.88 -25.79 -16.95
CA LEU A 135 -21.76 -25.40 -15.83
C LEU A 135 -21.71 -23.89 -15.51
N GLY A 136 -20.56 -23.26 -15.72
CA GLY A 136 -20.35 -21.86 -15.38
C GLY A 136 -18.91 -21.57 -14.99
N VAL A 137 -18.74 -20.56 -14.14
CA VAL A 137 -17.42 -20.11 -13.68
C VAL A 137 -17.38 -19.98 -12.16
N VAL A 138 -16.20 -20.13 -11.57
CA VAL A 138 -15.92 -19.81 -10.16
C VAL A 138 -14.97 -18.61 -10.13
N PRO A 139 -15.46 -17.41 -9.79
CA PRO A 139 -14.62 -16.22 -9.70
C PRO A 139 -13.58 -16.34 -8.59
N ILE A 140 -12.37 -15.87 -8.85
CA ILE A 140 -11.26 -15.88 -7.90
C ILE A 140 -11.00 -14.45 -7.43
N VAL A 141 -11.30 -14.18 -6.16
CA VAL A 141 -11.36 -12.81 -5.60
C VAL A 141 -10.58 -12.69 -4.28
N PRO A 142 -9.23 -12.71 -4.34
CA PRO A 142 -8.41 -12.44 -3.16
C PRO A 142 -8.69 -11.05 -2.60
N SER A 143 -8.70 -10.95 -1.28
CA SER A 143 -9.08 -9.72 -0.58
C SER A 143 -8.18 -9.45 0.61
N ALA A 144 -7.99 -8.17 0.91
CA ALA A 144 -7.41 -7.70 2.17
C ALA A 144 -8.25 -6.56 2.74
N ILE A 145 -8.27 -6.46 4.08
CA ILE A 145 -9.03 -5.43 4.80
C ILE A 145 -8.14 -4.55 5.66
N LEU A 146 -8.62 -3.35 5.96
CA LEU A 146 -8.04 -2.45 6.95
C LEU A 146 -9.02 -2.12 8.08
N MET A 147 -8.47 -1.81 9.25
CA MET A 147 -9.25 -1.43 10.44
C MET A 147 -9.54 0.08 10.46
N ASP A 148 -10.75 0.48 10.04
CA ASP A 148 -11.25 1.87 10.11
C ASP A 148 -12.50 2.04 11.00
N LEU A 149 -12.90 0.98 11.73
CA LEU A 149 -14.12 0.96 12.54
C LEU A 149 -14.18 2.05 13.63
N GLY A 150 -13.04 2.64 14.00
CA GLY A 150 -12.94 3.75 14.95
C GLY A 150 -13.18 5.14 14.34
N VAL A 151 -13.45 5.23 13.04
CA VAL A 151 -13.74 6.48 12.33
C VAL A 151 -15.24 6.57 12.08
N GLY A 152 -15.94 7.36 12.89
CA GLY A 152 -17.41 7.50 12.79
C GLY A 152 -18.17 6.35 13.44
N ASP A 153 -19.32 5.97 12.87
CA ASP A 153 -20.19 4.93 13.43
C ASP A 153 -19.66 3.51 13.18
N PHE A 154 -19.33 2.78 14.24
CA PHE A 154 -18.83 1.41 14.19
C PHE A 154 -19.70 0.43 13.35
N HIS A 155 -21.02 0.64 13.32
CA HIS A 155 -21.97 -0.33 12.74
C HIS A 155 -22.07 -0.26 11.22
N ILE A 156 -21.77 0.88 10.60
CA ILE A 156 -21.84 1.11 9.15
C ILE A 156 -20.59 0.54 8.48
N ARG A 157 -20.68 -0.55 7.73
CA ARG A 157 -19.50 -1.27 7.19
C ARG A 157 -19.74 -1.68 5.74
N PRO A 158 -18.68 -1.77 4.91
CA PRO A 158 -18.79 -2.36 3.58
C PRO A 158 -19.30 -3.81 3.67
N ASN A 159 -20.15 -4.20 2.72
CA ASN A 159 -20.78 -5.51 2.64
C ASN A 159 -20.76 -6.04 1.20
N ALA A 160 -21.41 -7.18 0.96
CA ALA A 160 -21.54 -7.74 -0.38
C ALA A 160 -22.06 -6.71 -1.42
N ASP A 161 -23.11 -5.94 -1.12
CA ASP A 161 -23.65 -4.95 -2.08
C ASP A 161 -22.61 -3.86 -2.41
N SER A 162 -21.83 -3.40 -1.42
CA SER A 162 -20.72 -2.48 -1.66
C SER A 162 -19.74 -3.03 -2.69
N GLY A 163 -19.40 -4.31 -2.62
CA GLY A 163 -18.52 -4.96 -3.60
C GLY A 163 -19.12 -5.02 -5.01
N TYR A 164 -20.40 -5.34 -5.11
CA TYR A 164 -21.12 -5.35 -6.39
C TYR A 164 -21.13 -3.96 -7.03
N GLN A 165 -21.48 -2.91 -6.26
CA GLN A 165 -21.50 -1.54 -6.76
C GLN A 165 -20.10 -1.03 -7.14
N ALA A 166 -19.06 -1.44 -6.41
CA ALA A 166 -17.69 -1.13 -6.80
C ALA A 166 -17.31 -1.75 -8.15
N CYS A 167 -17.76 -2.98 -8.46
CA CYS A 167 -17.58 -3.57 -9.79
C CYS A 167 -18.34 -2.80 -10.87
N VAL A 168 -19.59 -2.39 -10.61
CA VAL A 168 -20.39 -1.60 -11.56
C VAL A 168 -19.70 -0.26 -11.88
N ALA A 169 -19.06 0.37 -10.89
CA ALA A 169 -18.34 1.62 -11.07
C ALA A 169 -16.95 1.45 -11.73
N ALA A 170 -16.45 0.22 -11.87
CA ALA A 170 -15.09 -0.03 -12.29
C ALA A 170 -14.84 0.38 -13.75
N ASN A 171 -13.76 1.10 -13.99
CA ASN A 171 -13.35 1.51 -15.33
C ASN A 171 -11.82 1.77 -15.39
N SER A 172 -11.30 2.05 -16.59
CA SER A 172 -9.86 2.31 -16.83
C SER A 172 -9.49 3.79 -16.83
N SER A 173 -10.39 4.69 -16.39
CA SER A 173 -10.08 6.12 -16.30
C SER A 173 -9.12 6.41 -15.14
N GLN A 174 -8.79 7.69 -14.95
CA GLN A 174 -8.03 8.13 -13.79
C GLN A 174 -8.73 7.72 -12.49
N VAL A 175 -7.99 7.07 -11.61
CA VAL A 175 -8.50 6.55 -10.33
C VAL A 175 -8.68 7.71 -9.35
N PRO A 176 -9.88 7.90 -8.77
CA PRO A 176 -10.07 8.82 -7.65
C PRO A 176 -9.19 8.46 -6.45
N GLU A 177 -8.63 9.47 -5.79
CA GLU A 177 -7.72 9.32 -4.65
C GLU A 177 -8.24 10.04 -3.39
N GLY A 178 -7.58 9.83 -2.25
CA GLY A 178 -7.94 10.45 -0.98
C GLY A 178 -9.06 9.69 -0.28
N ASN A 179 -10.14 10.38 0.07
CA ASN A 179 -11.22 9.84 0.93
C ASN A 179 -12.25 9.02 0.15
N VAL A 180 -11.81 8.04 -0.63
CA VAL A 180 -12.68 7.19 -1.46
C VAL A 180 -12.41 5.72 -1.23
N GLY A 181 -13.44 4.89 -1.43
CA GLY A 181 -13.35 3.43 -1.35
C GLY A 181 -12.69 2.97 -0.05
N ALA A 182 -11.69 2.09 -0.15
CA ALA A 182 -10.95 1.60 1.01
C ALA A 182 -10.18 2.71 1.77
N GLY A 183 -9.85 3.82 1.11
CA GLY A 183 -9.18 4.97 1.71
C GLY A 183 -10.08 5.90 2.51
N ALA A 184 -11.41 5.76 2.39
CA ALA A 184 -12.37 6.69 2.99
C ALA A 184 -12.19 6.82 4.51
N GLY A 185 -12.02 5.69 5.22
CA GLY A 185 -11.78 5.64 6.67
C GLY A 185 -10.30 5.60 7.09
N ALA A 186 -9.36 5.63 6.14
CA ALA A 186 -7.95 5.40 6.42
C ALA A 186 -7.29 6.57 7.18
N THR A 187 -6.42 6.25 8.15
CA THR A 187 -5.70 7.21 9.02
C THR A 187 -4.26 6.77 9.31
N VAL A 188 -3.38 7.71 9.66
CA VAL A 188 -1.95 7.44 9.93
C VAL A 188 -1.48 8.12 11.22
N GLY A 189 -0.28 7.77 11.72
CA GLY A 189 0.29 8.41 12.90
C GLY A 189 -0.38 8.02 14.21
N LYS A 190 -0.81 6.76 14.32
CA LYS A 190 -1.67 6.27 15.41
C LYS A 190 -0.92 5.78 16.64
N MET A 191 0.42 5.84 16.62
CA MET A 191 1.26 5.30 17.69
C MET A 191 0.95 5.88 19.08
N PHE A 192 0.51 7.14 19.14
CA PHE A 192 0.18 7.87 20.37
C PHE A 192 -1.35 7.94 20.63
N GLY A 193 -2.13 7.18 19.85
CA GLY A 193 -3.59 7.17 19.90
C GLY A 193 -4.23 8.09 18.85
N MET A 194 -5.52 7.84 18.58
CA MET A 194 -6.27 8.50 17.51
C MET A 194 -6.34 10.03 17.64
N LYS A 195 -6.20 10.56 18.85
CA LYS A 195 -6.14 12.02 19.10
C LYS A 195 -5.05 12.71 18.27
N PHE A 196 -3.91 12.04 18.09
CA PHE A 196 -2.76 12.59 17.37
C PHE A 196 -2.71 12.13 15.91
N ALA A 197 -3.64 11.29 15.48
CA ALA A 197 -3.65 10.76 14.13
C ALA A 197 -3.98 11.86 13.11
N MET A 198 -3.66 11.56 11.85
CA MET A 198 -4.06 12.34 10.69
C MET A 198 -4.91 11.50 9.75
N LYS A 199 -5.73 12.19 8.96
CA LYS A 199 -6.44 11.58 7.85
C LYS A 199 -5.44 11.16 6.77
N SER A 200 -5.67 9.99 6.22
CA SER A 200 -4.95 9.41 5.08
C SER A 200 -5.96 9.04 3.98
N GLY A 201 -5.61 8.17 3.03
CA GLY A 201 -6.51 7.88 1.93
C GLY A 201 -6.10 6.68 1.09
N LEU A 202 -6.68 6.67 -0.10
CA LEU A 202 -6.29 5.83 -1.22
C LEU A 202 -5.35 6.63 -2.12
N GLY A 203 -4.26 6.03 -2.58
CA GLY A 203 -3.36 6.65 -3.55
C GLY A 203 -3.00 5.69 -4.66
N THR A 204 -2.67 6.22 -5.83
CA THR A 204 -2.19 5.44 -6.97
C THR A 204 -1.02 6.14 -7.65
N ALA A 205 -0.12 5.36 -8.24
CA ALA A 205 0.97 5.90 -9.05
C ALA A 205 1.29 4.91 -10.18
N GLY A 206 1.99 5.36 -11.21
CA GLY A 206 2.37 4.50 -12.33
C GLY A 206 3.56 5.02 -13.12
N VAL A 207 4.21 4.14 -13.85
CA VAL A 207 5.33 4.50 -14.72
C VAL A 207 5.35 3.63 -15.96
N LYS A 208 5.58 4.27 -17.12
CA LYS A 208 5.98 3.59 -18.36
C LYS A 208 7.50 3.44 -18.34
N VAL A 209 7.99 2.21 -18.50
CA VAL A 209 9.41 1.89 -18.37
C VAL A 209 10.14 2.19 -19.68
N GLY A 210 10.59 3.43 -19.85
CA GLY A 210 11.23 3.88 -21.09
C GLY A 210 10.40 3.54 -22.33
N ASP A 211 11.08 3.10 -23.39
CA ASP A 211 10.45 2.68 -24.66
C ASP A 211 10.16 1.16 -24.72
N THR A 212 10.22 0.45 -23.59
CA THR A 212 10.04 -1.02 -23.56
C THR A 212 8.60 -1.46 -23.80
N GLY A 213 7.62 -0.55 -23.67
CA GLY A 213 6.20 -0.87 -23.65
C GLY A 213 5.69 -1.47 -22.35
N ILE A 214 6.56 -1.66 -21.34
CA ILE A 214 6.17 -2.13 -20.01
C ILE A 214 5.62 -0.98 -19.18
N VAL A 215 4.55 -1.24 -18.45
CA VAL A 215 3.94 -0.33 -17.47
C VAL A 215 3.92 -1.02 -16.12
N VAL A 216 4.26 -0.27 -15.07
CA VAL A 216 4.10 -0.70 -13.68
C VAL A 216 3.26 0.33 -12.95
N GLY A 217 2.18 -0.12 -12.31
CA GLY A 217 1.26 0.72 -11.56
C GLY A 217 1.04 0.19 -10.15
N ALA A 218 0.67 1.06 -9.21
CA ALA A 218 0.35 0.69 -7.84
C ALA A 218 -0.90 1.42 -7.35
N ILE A 219 -1.64 0.79 -6.44
CA ILE A 219 -2.74 1.40 -5.69
C ILE A 219 -2.68 0.92 -4.24
N VAL A 220 -2.96 1.81 -3.29
CA VAL A 220 -2.80 1.51 -1.86
C VAL A 220 -3.74 2.33 -1.00
N ALA A 221 -4.37 1.68 -0.02
CA ALA A 221 -5.11 2.32 1.06
C ALA A 221 -4.25 2.34 2.32
N VAL A 222 -3.92 3.54 2.81
CA VAL A 222 -2.88 3.73 3.83
C VAL A 222 -3.48 4.00 5.20
N ASN A 223 -3.61 2.96 6.02
CA ASN A 223 -4.10 3.05 7.39
C ASN A 223 -3.01 2.64 8.42
N ALA A 224 -1.82 3.23 8.29
CA ALA A 224 -0.61 2.83 8.98
C ALA A 224 -0.54 3.25 10.47
N VAL A 225 0.21 2.50 11.28
CA VAL A 225 0.55 2.93 12.65
C VAL A 225 1.56 4.07 12.65
N GLY A 226 2.55 4.00 11.77
CA GLY A 226 3.68 4.89 11.70
C GLY A 226 3.37 6.21 10.98
N ASP A 227 4.43 7.00 10.85
CA ASP A 227 4.40 8.25 10.09
C ASP A 227 4.69 7.95 8.62
N VAL A 228 4.08 8.72 7.74
CA VAL A 228 4.27 8.67 6.28
C VAL A 228 5.29 9.73 5.88
N TYR A 229 6.32 9.31 5.15
CA TYR A 229 7.43 10.12 4.70
C TYR A 229 7.37 10.35 3.20
N HIS A 230 7.81 11.52 2.76
CA HIS A 230 8.02 11.80 1.34
C HIS A 230 9.18 10.92 0.84
N PRO A 231 9.01 10.15 -0.24
CA PRO A 231 10.00 9.17 -0.68
C PRO A 231 11.35 9.78 -1.05
N ASP A 232 11.37 11.00 -1.62
CA ASP A 232 12.63 11.64 -2.05
C ASP A 232 13.25 12.59 -1.00
N THR A 233 12.45 13.35 -0.24
CA THR A 233 12.96 14.35 0.72
C THR A 233 13.08 13.82 2.14
N HIS A 234 12.51 12.64 2.42
CA HIS A 234 12.46 12.04 3.76
C HIS A 234 11.83 12.94 4.85
N ARG A 235 11.04 13.93 4.46
CA ARG A 235 10.23 14.73 5.40
C ARG A 235 8.94 13.97 5.72
N ILE A 236 8.46 14.10 6.95
CA ILE A 236 7.14 13.57 7.33
C ILE A 236 6.07 14.37 6.58
N LEU A 237 5.22 13.67 5.82
CA LEU A 237 4.05 14.21 5.16
C LEU A 237 2.84 14.16 6.10
N ALA A 238 2.55 13.01 6.68
CA ALA A 238 1.45 12.84 7.61
C ALA A 238 1.84 11.84 8.68
N GLY A 239 1.45 12.06 9.93
CA GLY A 239 1.95 11.27 11.03
C GLY A 239 1.36 11.70 12.37
N ALA A 240 1.94 11.21 13.45
CA ALA A 240 1.53 11.52 14.79
C ALA A 240 1.81 13.01 15.08
N ARG A 241 0.75 13.79 15.24
CA ARG A 241 0.82 15.23 15.49
C ARG A 241 1.39 15.53 16.87
N SER A 242 2.12 16.63 16.99
CA SER A 242 2.54 17.20 18.28
C SER A 242 1.35 17.71 19.08
N GLU A 243 1.54 17.89 20.38
CA GLU A 243 0.52 18.36 21.33
C GLU A 243 -0.06 19.73 20.97
N ASP A 244 0.77 20.61 20.40
CA ASP A 244 0.39 21.94 19.93
C ASP A 244 -0.20 21.94 18.51
N GLY A 245 -0.19 20.79 17.84
CA GLY A 245 -0.67 20.63 16.47
C GLY A 245 0.16 21.37 15.42
N LYS A 246 1.39 21.80 15.69
CA LYS A 246 2.23 22.55 14.74
C LYS A 246 3.28 21.71 14.02
N GLY A 247 3.36 20.41 14.33
CA GLY A 247 4.30 19.51 13.68
C GLY A 247 4.04 18.06 14.05
N PHE A 248 5.09 17.26 13.97
CA PHE A 248 5.04 15.82 14.22
C PHE A 248 5.87 15.45 15.43
N ARG A 249 5.40 14.44 16.16
CA ARG A 249 6.16 13.82 17.25
C ARG A 249 7.36 13.01 16.75
N ASN A 250 7.34 12.61 15.48
CA ASN A 250 8.28 11.66 14.89
C ASN A 250 8.30 10.33 15.65
N ALA A 251 7.44 9.40 15.23
CA ALA A 251 7.23 8.12 15.89
C ALA A 251 8.53 7.35 16.15
N MET A 252 9.48 7.36 15.21
CA MET A 252 10.74 6.65 15.35
C MET A 252 11.70 7.32 16.34
N GLN A 253 11.77 8.65 16.33
CA GLN A 253 12.55 9.36 17.33
C GLN A 253 12.06 9.02 18.75
N GLN A 254 10.73 9.01 18.94
CA GLN A 254 10.13 8.68 20.22
C GLN A 254 10.39 7.22 20.64
N ILE A 255 10.37 6.27 19.70
CA ILE A 255 10.75 4.87 19.98
C ILE A 255 12.22 4.79 20.44
N LEU A 256 13.12 5.49 19.76
CA LEU A 256 14.55 5.52 20.12
C LEU A 256 14.78 6.15 21.51
N GLU A 257 13.91 7.07 21.92
CA GLU A 257 13.86 7.64 23.27
C GLU A 257 13.17 6.72 24.30
N GLY A 258 12.69 5.54 23.88
CA GLY A 258 12.16 4.48 24.75
C GLY A 258 10.63 4.34 24.74
N TYR A 259 9.89 5.16 23.99
CA TYR A 259 8.44 5.08 23.93
C TYR A 259 7.96 3.75 23.34
N ARG A 260 7.02 3.07 24.02
CA ARG A 260 6.42 1.78 23.59
C ARG A 260 7.41 0.65 23.28
N VAL A 261 8.66 0.75 23.73
CA VAL A 261 9.59 -0.40 23.79
C VAL A 261 9.05 -1.48 24.75
N VAL A 262 8.22 -1.07 25.72
CA VAL A 262 7.38 -1.96 26.54
C VAL A 262 5.99 -2.11 25.90
N ARG A 263 5.53 -3.37 25.82
CA ARG A 263 4.39 -3.83 25.00
C ARG A 263 3.09 -3.01 25.23
N SER A 264 2.43 -2.66 24.12
CA SER A 264 1.14 -1.96 24.07
C SER A 264 0.30 -2.54 22.93
N VAL A 265 -1.03 -2.64 23.10
CA VAL A 265 -1.99 -3.20 22.11
C VAL A 265 -2.35 -2.16 21.03
N GLY A 266 -2.73 -2.60 19.83
CA GLY A 266 -3.26 -1.75 18.75
C GLY A 266 -3.73 -2.58 17.54
N ALA A 267 -4.28 -1.95 16.51
CA ALA A 267 -4.54 -2.55 15.19
C ALA A 267 -4.45 -1.47 14.12
N ASN A 268 -3.70 -1.72 13.06
CA ASN A 268 -3.39 -0.80 11.96
C ASN A 268 -3.19 -1.64 10.67
N THR A 269 -3.24 -1.07 9.46
CA THR A 269 -3.14 -1.87 8.23
C THR A 269 -2.86 -1.00 7.01
N THR A 270 -1.87 -1.33 6.18
CA THR A 270 -1.73 -0.75 4.84
C THR A 270 -1.93 -1.85 3.80
N ILE A 271 -2.91 -1.69 2.90
CA ILE A 271 -3.26 -2.72 1.90
C ILE A 271 -3.20 -2.14 0.51
N GLY A 272 -2.65 -2.90 -0.43
CA GLY A 272 -2.45 -2.41 -1.78
C GLY A 272 -2.23 -3.49 -2.81
N ALA A 273 -2.03 -3.04 -4.05
CA ALA A 273 -1.65 -3.88 -5.16
C ALA A 273 -0.63 -3.17 -6.04
N ILE A 274 0.24 -3.96 -6.67
CA ILE A 274 1.02 -3.56 -7.83
C ILE A 274 0.52 -4.32 -9.06
N ALA A 275 0.57 -3.69 -10.23
CA ALA A 275 0.21 -4.32 -11.49
C ALA A 275 1.26 -4.04 -12.57
N THR A 276 1.42 -4.96 -13.50
CA THR A 276 2.22 -4.78 -14.71
C THR A 276 1.60 -5.52 -15.90
N ASN A 277 1.92 -5.08 -17.10
CA ASN A 277 1.56 -5.76 -18.34
C ASN A 277 2.59 -6.77 -18.83
N ALA A 278 3.79 -6.79 -18.24
CA ALA A 278 4.80 -7.80 -18.52
C ALA A 278 4.30 -9.20 -18.11
N PRO A 279 4.56 -10.25 -18.92
CA PRO A 279 4.17 -11.61 -18.58
C PRO A 279 5.06 -12.17 -17.47
N PHE A 280 4.44 -12.59 -16.37
CA PHE A 280 5.12 -13.23 -15.25
C PHE A 280 4.39 -14.47 -14.76
N THR A 281 5.15 -15.41 -14.21
CA THR A 281 4.62 -16.55 -13.47
C THR A 281 4.15 -16.13 -12.07
N LYS A 282 3.37 -17.00 -11.43
CA LYS A 282 2.89 -16.83 -10.06
C LYS A 282 4.03 -16.66 -9.05
N THR A 283 5.09 -17.47 -9.18
CA THR A 283 6.32 -17.36 -8.36
C THR A 283 6.97 -15.99 -8.48
N GLN A 284 7.12 -15.48 -9.71
CA GLN A 284 7.68 -14.16 -9.96
C GLN A 284 6.79 -13.06 -9.38
N MET A 285 5.46 -13.16 -9.53
CA MET A 285 4.54 -12.19 -8.94
C MET A 285 4.55 -12.22 -7.41
N THR A 286 4.69 -13.38 -6.77
CA THR A 286 4.93 -13.46 -5.31
C THR A 286 6.22 -12.74 -4.94
N LYS A 287 7.31 -12.93 -5.71
CA LYS A 287 8.57 -12.24 -5.44
C LYS A 287 8.45 -10.72 -5.61
N ILE A 288 7.76 -10.26 -6.65
CA ILE A 288 7.51 -8.85 -6.90
C ILE A 288 6.64 -8.24 -5.78
N ALA A 289 5.63 -8.96 -5.27
CA ALA A 289 4.85 -8.53 -4.11
C ALA A 289 5.75 -8.30 -2.89
N GLN A 290 6.65 -9.24 -2.58
CA GLN A 290 7.63 -9.10 -1.49
C GLN A 290 8.53 -7.88 -1.65
N MET A 291 9.00 -7.61 -2.87
CA MET A 291 9.86 -6.45 -3.15
C MET A 291 9.09 -5.13 -3.05
N ALA A 292 7.81 -5.11 -3.44
CA ALA A 292 6.96 -3.92 -3.34
C ALA A 292 6.76 -3.46 -1.88
N HIS A 293 6.87 -4.37 -0.90
CA HIS A 293 6.88 -4.01 0.53
C HIS A 293 8.07 -3.12 0.92
N ASP A 294 9.17 -3.11 0.16
CA ASP A 294 10.24 -2.13 0.38
C ASP A 294 9.76 -0.71 0.11
N GLY A 295 8.75 -0.53 -0.75
CA GLY A 295 8.05 0.74 -0.94
C GLY A 295 7.28 1.20 0.29
N TYR A 296 6.69 0.27 1.04
CA TYR A 296 6.10 0.58 2.35
C TYR A 296 7.19 1.06 3.31
N ALA A 297 8.30 0.33 3.44
CA ALA A 297 9.38 0.71 4.34
C ALA A 297 10.07 2.04 3.99
N ARG A 298 10.10 2.42 2.71
CA ARG A 298 10.63 3.73 2.26
C ARG A 298 9.72 4.90 2.62
N ALA A 299 8.40 4.67 2.72
CA ALA A 299 7.40 5.72 2.89
C ALA A 299 6.66 5.67 4.23
N ILE A 300 6.78 4.61 5.03
CA ILE A 300 6.07 4.42 6.29
C ILE A 300 7.07 3.98 7.35
N ASN A 301 7.12 4.68 8.49
CA ASN A 301 8.04 4.32 9.56
C ASN A 301 7.44 4.57 10.97
N PRO A 302 7.31 3.53 11.82
CA PRO A 302 7.55 2.10 11.53
C PRO A 302 6.42 1.47 10.69
N VAL A 303 6.70 0.30 10.13
CA VAL A 303 5.76 -0.51 9.32
C VAL A 303 5.95 -2.01 9.63
N HIS A 304 5.01 -2.86 9.22
CA HIS A 304 5.03 -4.32 9.45
C HIS A 304 5.07 -4.71 10.94
N THR A 305 4.48 -3.88 11.80
CA THR A 305 4.44 -4.14 13.23
C THR A 305 3.46 -5.28 13.57
N MET A 306 3.49 -5.74 14.83
CA MET A 306 2.57 -6.80 15.32
C MET A 306 1.08 -6.47 15.15
N PHE A 307 0.76 -5.20 14.95
CA PHE A 307 -0.59 -4.71 14.83
C PHE A 307 -0.95 -4.32 13.41
N ASP A 308 0.00 -4.39 12.48
CA ASP A 308 -0.24 -4.10 11.08
C ASP A 308 -0.77 -5.34 10.37
N GLY A 309 -1.76 -5.18 9.49
CA GLY A 309 -2.21 -6.23 8.56
C GLY A 309 -1.64 -6.05 7.15
N ASP A 310 -0.42 -5.54 7.04
CA ASP A 310 0.17 -5.09 5.77
C ASP A 310 0.20 -6.22 4.72
N THR A 311 -0.44 -5.95 3.58
CA THR A 311 -0.62 -6.90 2.49
C THR A 311 -0.47 -6.21 1.13
N ILE A 312 0.32 -6.81 0.23
CA ILE A 312 0.43 -6.38 -1.16
C ILE A 312 0.10 -7.54 -2.09
N PHE A 313 -0.86 -7.31 -2.98
CA PHE A 313 -1.10 -8.18 -4.14
C PHE A 313 -0.26 -7.73 -5.34
N ALA A 314 0.15 -8.65 -6.18
CA ALA A 314 0.89 -8.37 -7.40
C ALA A 314 0.18 -8.99 -8.59
N LEU A 315 -0.10 -8.21 -9.63
CA LEU A 315 -0.90 -8.61 -10.79
C LEU A 315 -0.10 -8.46 -12.10
N SER A 316 -0.05 -9.51 -12.90
CA SER A 316 0.52 -9.51 -14.26
C SER A 316 -0.60 -9.76 -15.27
N THR A 317 -0.94 -8.75 -16.08
CA THR A 317 -1.92 -8.93 -17.17
C THR A 317 -1.33 -9.69 -18.35
N GLY A 318 0.00 -9.71 -18.49
CA GLY A 318 0.73 -10.52 -19.48
C GLY A 318 0.46 -10.15 -20.93
N VAL A 319 -0.10 -8.97 -21.19
CA VAL A 319 -0.46 -8.52 -22.55
C VAL A 319 0.72 -7.92 -23.32
N ALA A 320 1.81 -7.57 -22.63
CA ALA A 320 3.02 -7.11 -23.29
C ALA A 320 3.73 -8.26 -24.01
N LYS A 321 4.31 -7.96 -25.19
CA LYS A 321 5.08 -8.93 -25.99
C LYS A 321 6.57 -8.96 -25.66
N VAL A 322 6.94 -8.40 -24.51
CA VAL A 322 8.33 -8.25 -24.06
C VAL A 322 8.45 -8.91 -22.70
N GLU A 323 9.48 -9.75 -22.53
CA GLU A 323 9.84 -10.33 -21.25
C GLU A 323 10.58 -9.29 -20.41
N ALA A 324 10.30 -9.27 -19.10
CA ALA A 324 10.90 -8.33 -18.16
C ALA A 324 11.60 -9.11 -17.04
N ASP A 325 12.66 -8.54 -16.49
CA ASP A 325 13.33 -9.09 -15.31
C ASP A 325 12.48 -8.82 -14.06
N GLU A 326 12.11 -9.87 -13.30
CA GLU A 326 11.26 -9.71 -12.12
C GLU A 326 11.91 -8.86 -11.02
N SER A 327 13.24 -8.83 -10.93
CA SER A 327 13.93 -8.02 -9.92
C SER A 327 13.87 -6.54 -10.28
N ALA A 328 14.03 -6.20 -11.56
CA ALA A 328 13.85 -4.84 -12.06
C ALA A 328 12.40 -4.36 -11.86
N ILE A 329 11.41 -5.19 -12.21
CA ILE A 329 9.99 -4.84 -12.01
C ILE A 329 9.64 -4.75 -10.52
N GLY A 330 10.18 -5.63 -9.68
CA GLY A 330 10.04 -5.54 -8.22
C GLY A 330 10.64 -4.25 -7.65
N ALA A 331 11.83 -3.85 -8.11
CA ALA A 331 12.48 -2.61 -7.66
C ALA A 331 11.70 -1.36 -8.09
N ILE A 332 11.19 -1.33 -9.33
CA ILE A 332 10.29 -0.28 -9.83
C ILE A 332 8.99 -0.28 -9.03
N GLY A 333 8.43 -1.45 -8.75
CA GLY A 333 7.23 -1.64 -7.94
C GLY A 333 7.37 -1.00 -6.55
N ALA A 334 8.52 -1.16 -5.90
CA ALA A 334 8.81 -0.49 -4.62
C ALA A 334 8.85 1.04 -4.74
N VAL A 335 9.40 1.59 -5.84
CA VAL A 335 9.40 3.05 -6.09
C VAL A 335 7.97 3.54 -6.30
N VAL A 336 7.22 2.92 -7.21
CA VAL A 336 5.84 3.32 -7.53
C VAL A 336 4.93 3.18 -6.30
N MET A 337 5.09 2.13 -5.50
CA MET A 337 4.35 1.95 -4.26
C MET A 337 4.62 3.06 -3.24
N SER A 338 5.89 3.44 -3.02
CA SER A 338 6.22 4.55 -2.11
C SER A 338 5.60 5.89 -2.55
N ARG A 339 5.50 6.11 -3.87
CA ARG A 339 4.84 7.28 -4.47
C ARG A 339 3.33 7.24 -4.29
N ALA A 340 2.70 6.08 -4.48
CA ALA A 340 1.27 5.90 -4.22
C ALA A 340 0.92 6.15 -2.75
N ILE A 341 1.78 5.74 -1.80
CA ILE A 341 1.62 6.04 -0.37
C ILE A 341 1.66 7.54 -0.09
N ALA A 342 2.64 8.26 -0.65
CA ALA A 342 2.73 9.71 -0.50
C ALA A 342 1.48 10.42 -1.05
N ARG A 343 1.00 9.99 -2.23
CA ARG A 343 -0.25 10.53 -2.80
C ARG A 343 -1.47 10.24 -1.93
N ALA A 344 -1.57 9.05 -1.33
CA ALA A 344 -2.69 8.70 -0.47
C ALA A 344 -2.90 9.72 0.67
N VAL A 345 -1.82 10.20 1.29
CA VAL A 345 -1.90 11.21 2.36
C VAL A 345 -2.05 12.64 1.82
N MET A 346 -1.40 12.97 0.70
CA MET A 346 -1.46 14.32 0.10
C MET A 346 -2.82 14.61 -0.54
N GLN A 347 -3.51 13.59 -1.02
CA GLN A 347 -4.82 13.68 -1.65
C GLN A 347 -5.99 13.57 -0.66
N ALA A 348 -5.71 13.21 0.59
CA ALA A 348 -6.72 13.15 1.64
C ALA A 348 -7.27 14.54 2.00
N THR A 349 -8.53 14.57 2.42
CA THR A 349 -9.19 15.77 2.97
C THR A 349 -9.51 15.54 4.44
N GLY A 350 -9.23 16.51 5.30
CA GLY A 350 -9.47 16.38 6.74
C GLY A 350 -10.94 16.11 7.08
N ILE A 351 -11.18 15.53 8.25
CA ILE A 351 -12.50 15.29 8.83
C ILE A 351 -12.57 16.04 10.17
N PRO A 352 -12.93 17.35 10.16
CA PRO A 352 -12.89 18.20 11.36
C PRO A 352 -13.77 17.69 12.50
N SER A 353 -14.94 17.12 12.19
CA SER A 353 -15.86 16.56 13.18
C SER A 353 -15.28 15.40 13.98
N LEU A 354 -14.23 14.75 13.47
CA LEU A 354 -13.52 13.66 14.14
C LEU A 354 -12.10 14.07 14.60
N GLY A 355 -11.73 15.34 14.44
CA GLY A 355 -10.39 15.83 14.80
C GLY A 355 -9.25 15.21 13.98
N LEU A 356 -9.53 14.80 12.74
CA LEU A 356 -8.58 14.17 11.83
C LEU A 356 -8.19 15.13 10.70
N PRO A 357 -7.19 16.01 10.89
CA PRO A 357 -6.70 16.86 9.80
C PRO A 357 -5.94 16.01 8.76
N ALA A 358 -5.92 16.46 7.51
CA ALA A 358 -5.12 15.88 6.44
C ALA A 358 -3.83 16.67 6.21
N TRP A 359 -2.95 16.15 5.35
CA TRP A 359 -1.71 16.82 4.94
C TRP A 359 -1.95 18.27 4.48
N ARG A 360 -3.02 18.51 3.72
CA ARG A 360 -3.35 19.83 3.16
C ARG A 360 -3.63 20.89 4.23
N ASP A 361 -4.08 20.45 5.41
CA ASP A 361 -4.36 21.33 6.54
C ASP A 361 -3.06 21.75 7.28
N TYR A 362 -1.97 20.99 7.09
CA TYR A 362 -0.63 21.24 7.64
C TYR A 362 0.32 21.92 6.66
N ALA A 363 0.23 21.58 5.36
CA ALA A 363 1.14 22.07 4.33
C ALA A 363 1.12 23.60 4.13
N GLN A 364 0.12 24.30 4.66
CA GLN A 364 0.05 25.75 4.63
C GLN A 364 0.82 26.44 5.77
N HIS A 365 1.38 25.68 6.72
CA HIS A 365 1.95 26.18 7.97
C HIS A 365 3.42 25.73 8.21
N VAL A 366 4.04 25.04 7.25
CA VAL A 366 5.40 24.47 7.35
C VAL A 366 6.30 24.95 6.22
#